data_AF-T1BP52-F1
#
_entry.id   AF-T1BP52-F1
#
_cell.length_a   1.000
_cell.length_b   1.000
_cell.length_c   1.000
_cell.angle_alpha   90.00
_cell.angle_beta   90.00
_cell.angle_gamma   90.00
#
_symmetry.space_group_name_H-M   'P 1'
#
loop_
_entity.id
_entity.type
_entity.pdbx_description
1 polymer ?
#
loop_
_entity_poly.entity_id
_entity_poly.type
_entity_poly.pdbx_seq_one_letter_code
_entity_poly.pdbx_strand_id
1 'polypeptide(L)'
;MGVPRAEREELGESWGEVIGKDGRRHIVIFSAAKREDELASLEERLRAGRTIEKWARAGVKRGEWTEANHHELVKSVTKHLVKEGADLLYEVEWDQDTVGGLNLVANRERKEWEEAKAGWWMLTTDTELSGPEVVKVYKSLAVVERAFRTIKGPIRVRPVHHQLDRRIRAHLSVCVLAYLLERWVQLKVREGGAEGWAHLTGEQALEEVREGRLQQVGIQGTDIRRWKVAGFSREAERVLEKLEVKAEAMRVPTGLL
;
A
#
# COMPACT_ATOMS: atom_id res chain seq x y z
N MET A 1 -35.95 -1.40 13.24
CA MET A 1 -35.42 -2.37 12.27
C MET A 1 -34.21 -3.01 12.92
N GLY A 2 -34.27 -4.32 13.18
CA GLY A 2 -33.22 -5.03 13.90
C GLY A 2 -31.95 -5.14 13.06
N VAL A 3 -30.79 -4.92 13.68
CA VAL A 3 -29.49 -5.19 13.08
C VAL A 3 -29.37 -6.72 12.92
N PRO A 4 -29.20 -7.27 11.71
CA PRO A 4 -29.03 -8.70 11.52
C PRO A 4 -27.85 -9.22 12.34
N ARG A 5 -28.03 -10.41 12.93
CA ARG A 5 -27.04 -11.02 13.82
C ARG A 5 -25.81 -11.40 13.00
N ALA A 6 -24.64 -10.90 13.41
CA ALA A 6 -23.43 -11.07 12.63
C ALA A 6 -22.96 -12.52 12.55
N GLU A 7 -22.81 -13.06 11.34
CA GLU A 7 -22.24 -14.39 11.10
C GLU A 7 -20.71 -14.29 11.09
N ARG A 8 -20.01 -15.28 11.66
CA ARG A 8 -18.53 -15.27 11.78
C ARG A 8 -17.81 -16.26 10.86
N GLU A 9 -18.50 -17.24 10.30
CA GLU A 9 -17.88 -18.48 9.82
C GLU A 9 -16.99 -18.30 8.57
N GLU A 10 -17.29 -17.38 7.66
CA GLU A 10 -16.55 -17.29 6.38
C GLU A 10 -15.39 -16.27 6.35
N LEU A 11 -15.46 -15.21 7.15
CA LEU A 11 -14.50 -14.10 7.09
C LEU A 11 -13.46 -14.11 8.23
N GLY A 12 -13.65 -14.94 9.25
CA GLY A 12 -12.91 -14.84 10.52
C GLY A 12 -13.18 -13.56 11.30
N GLU A 13 -14.15 -12.75 10.83
CA GLU A 13 -14.58 -11.46 11.37
C GLU A 13 -16.11 -11.47 11.49
N SER A 14 -16.65 -10.66 12.39
CA SER A 14 -18.11 -10.54 12.52
C SER A 14 -18.61 -9.60 11.43
N TRP A 15 -19.62 -10.01 10.64
CA TRP A 15 -20.18 -9.16 9.59
C TRP A 15 -21.70 -9.27 9.53
N GLY A 16 -22.35 -8.25 8.98
CA GLY A 16 -23.79 -8.24 8.73
C GLY A 16 -24.15 -7.43 7.50
N GLU A 17 -25.30 -7.73 6.92
CA GLU A 17 -25.84 -7.02 5.75
C GLU A 17 -26.95 -6.06 6.17
N VAL A 18 -26.93 -4.84 5.61
CA VAL A 18 -27.90 -3.79 5.93
C VAL A 18 -28.33 -3.11 4.62
N ILE A 19 -29.64 -2.96 4.42
CA ILE A 19 -30.17 -2.11 3.35
C ILE A 19 -30.39 -0.71 3.93
N GLY A 20 -29.69 0.28 3.37
CA GLY A 20 -29.78 1.68 3.75
C GLY A 20 -31.15 2.28 3.45
N LYS A 21 -31.44 3.44 4.05
CA LYS A 21 -32.68 4.19 3.76
C LYS A 21 -32.76 4.66 2.30
N ASP A 22 -31.63 4.77 1.64
CA ASP A 22 -31.47 5.08 0.22
C ASP A 22 -31.65 3.85 -0.70
N GLY A 23 -31.97 2.69 -0.13
CA GLY A 23 -32.14 1.42 -0.85
C GLY A 23 -30.82 0.75 -1.23
N ARG A 24 -29.66 1.31 -0.84
CA ARG A 24 -28.36 0.72 -1.16
C ARG A 24 -28.04 -0.42 -0.21
N ARG A 25 -27.36 -1.43 -0.73
CA ARG A 25 -26.91 -2.58 0.05
C ARG A 25 -25.54 -2.28 0.67
N HIS A 26 -25.44 -2.51 1.97
CA HIS A 26 -24.24 -2.31 2.75
C HIS A 26 -23.81 -3.60 3.46
N ILE A 27 -22.51 -3.89 3.41
CA ILE A 27 -21.88 -4.94 4.20
C ILE A 27 -21.12 -4.25 5.33
N VAL A 28 -21.51 -4.51 6.57
CA VAL A 28 -20.89 -3.95 7.77
C VAL A 28 -20.03 -5.02 8.42
N ILE A 29 -18.78 -4.69 8.74
CA ILE A 29 -17.80 -5.63 9.27
C ILE A 29 -17.21 -5.06 10.56
N PHE A 30 -17.07 -5.93 11.56
CA PHE A 30 -16.29 -5.68 12.77
C PHE A 30 -15.05 -6.57 12.78
N SER A 31 -13.88 -5.91 12.82
CA SER A 31 -12.57 -6.54 12.89
C SER A 31 -11.91 -6.24 14.23
N ALA A 32 -11.63 -7.28 15.01
CA ALA A 32 -10.96 -7.14 16.31
C ALA A 32 -9.52 -6.63 16.17
N ALA A 33 -8.80 -7.11 15.15
CA ALA A 33 -7.44 -6.64 14.85
C ALA A 33 -7.45 -5.16 14.47
N LYS A 34 -8.36 -4.74 13.58
CA LYS A 34 -8.52 -3.32 13.23
C LYS A 34 -8.87 -2.46 14.44
N ARG A 35 -9.70 -2.97 15.36
CA ARG A 35 -10.03 -2.25 16.61
C ARG A 35 -8.78 -2.01 17.45
N GLU A 36 -7.94 -3.01 17.63
CA GLU A 36 -6.68 -2.89 18.37
C GLU A 36 -5.78 -1.82 17.76
N ASP A 37 -5.57 -1.87 16.44
CA ASP A 37 -4.74 -0.89 15.70
C ASP A 37 -5.31 0.54 15.83
N GLU A 38 -6.62 0.72 15.66
CA GLU A 38 -7.27 2.03 15.72
C GLU A 38 -7.28 2.63 17.13
N LEU A 39 -7.44 1.80 18.17
CA LEU A 39 -7.34 2.24 19.55
C LEU A 39 -5.90 2.59 19.93
N ALA A 40 -4.92 1.80 19.49
CA ALA A 40 -3.50 2.12 19.69
C ALA A 40 -3.13 3.45 19.02
N SER A 41 -3.57 3.66 17.77
CA SER A 41 -3.40 4.93 17.06
C SER A 41 -4.12 6.09 17.75
N LEU A 42 -5.32 5.88 18.30
CA LEU A 42 -6.02 6.89 19.09
C LEU A 42 -5.22 7.28 20.34
N GLU A 43 -4.69 6.29 21.07
CA GLU A 43 -3.86 6.56 22.24
C GLU A 43 -2.60 7.35 21.90
N GLU A 44 -1.93 7.02 20.80
CA GLU A 44 -0.75 7.73 20.30
C GLU A 44 -1.08 9.20 20.02
N ARG A 45 -2.16 9.47 19.30
CA ARG A 45 -2.64 10.83 18.99
C ARG A 45 -2.97 11.63 20.25
N LEU A 46 -3.61 11.01 21.24
CA LEU A 46 -3.86 11.62 22.55
C LEU A 46 -2.56 11.88 23.35
N ARG A 47 -1.55 11.01 23.22
CA ARG A 47 -0.23 11.26 23.82
C ARG A 47 0.50 12.41 23.13
N ALA A 48 0.39 12.51 21.81
CA ALA A 48 0.97 13.59 21.03
C ALA A 48 0.35 14.94 21.43
N GLY A 49 -0.98 15.02 21.53
CA GLY A 49 -1.67 16.23 21.98
C GLY A 49 -1.22 16.70 23.37
N ARG A 50 -1.07 15.78 24.34
CA ARG A 50 -0.52 16.11 25.67
C ARG A 50 0.93 16.61 25.61
N THR A 51 1.74 16.10 24.68
CA THR A 51 3.11 16.56 24.50
C THR A 51 3.14 17.97 23.91
N ILE A 52 2.27 18.25 22.94
CA ILE A 52 2.09 19.58 22.36
C ILE A 52 1.62 20.58 23.42
N GLU A 53 0.64 20.20 24.26
CA GLU A 53 0.18 21.03 25.37
C GLU A 53 1.33 21.40 26.32
N LYS A 54 2.13 20.41 26.74
CA LYS A 54 3.28 20.64 27.63
C LYS A 54 4.29 21.61 27.01
N TRP A 55 4.62 21.42 25.74
CA TRP A 55 5.51 22.31 25.00
C TRP A 55 4.96 23.74 24.97
N ALA A 56 3.69 23.90 24.61
CA ALA A 56 3.06 25.21 24.48
C ALA A 56 2.94 25.93 25.83
N ARG A 57 2.51 25.23 26.89
CA ARG A 57 2.48 25.76 28.26
C ARG A 57 3.86 26.17 28.76
N ALA A 58 4.91 25.45 28.36
CA ALA A 58 6.28 25.84 28.71
C ALA A 58 6.69 27.17 28.03
N GLY A 59 6.28 27.39 26.78
CA GLY A 59 6.48 28.68 26.10
C GLY A 59 5.72 29.83 26.75
N VAL A 60 4.48 29.61 27.17
CA VAL A 60 3.68 30.59 27.94
C VAL A 60 4.39 30.96 29.25
N LYS A 61 4.86 29.97 30.01
CA LYS A 61 5.61 30.20 31.26
C LYS A 61 6.91 30.97 31.07
N ARG A 62 7.56 30.84 29.91
CA ARG A 62 8.78 31.59 29.56
C ARG A 62 8.49 33.01 29.05
N GLY A 63 7.22 33.39 28.89
CA GLY A 63 6.82 34.69 28.34
C GLY A 63 7.04 34.81 26.83
N GLU A 64 7.24 33.69 26.11
CA GLU A 64 7.36 33.67 24.65
C GLU A 64 6.03 34.01 23.98
N TRP A 65 4.93 33.67 24.65
CA TRP A 65 3.55 33.85 24.18
C TRP A 65 2.78 34.70 25.18
N THR A 66 2.16 35.74 24.65
CA THR A 66 1.46 36.83 25.35
C THR A 66 0.16 37.13 24.60
N GLU A 67 -0.67 38.02 25.13
CA GLU A 67 -1.91 38.45 24.44
C GLU A 67 -1.65 38.99 23.03
N ALA A 68 -0.54 39.71 22.84
CA ALA A 68 -0.25 40.35 21.57
C ALA A 68 0.09 39.33 20.45
N ASN A 69 0.60 38.15 20.79
CA ASN A 69 1.09 37.15 19.83
C ASN A 69 0.50 35.73 20.01
N HIS A 70 -0.53 35.56 20.83
CA HIS A 70 -1.14 34.26 21.10
C HIS A 70 -1.67 33.55 19.82
N HIS A 71 -2.10 34.31 18.82
CA HIS A 71 -2.56 33.76 17.53
C HIS A 71 -1.48 32.94 16.80
N GLU A 72 -0.20 33.33 16.91
CA GLU A 72 0.92 32.56 16.33
C GLU A 72 1.14 31.24 17.09
N LEU A 73 0.95 31.25 18.43
CA LEU A 73 0.96 30.01 19.21
C LEU A 73 -0.18 29.09 18.79
N VAL A 74 -1.42 29.59 18.74
CA VAL A 74 -2.60 28.81 18.35
C VAL A 74 -2.40 28.19 16.97
N LYS A 75 -1.88 28.97 16.01
CA LYS A 75 -1.54 28.49 14.66
C LYS A 75 -0.47 27.39 14.69
N SER A 76 0.58 27.55 15.50
CA SER A 76 1.64 26.55 15.66
C SER A 76 1.13 25.26 16.30
N VAL A 77 0.38 25.37 17.40
CA VAL A 77 -0.28 24.24 18.09
C VAL A 77 -1.20 23.50 17.12
N THR A 78 -2.06 24.22 16.39
CA THR A 78 -2.96 23.62 15.39
C THR A 78 -2.16 22.88 14.32
N LYS A 79 -1.09 23.48 13.79
CA LYS A 79 -0.22 22.83 12.81
C LYS A 79 0.41 21.55 13.35
N HIS A 80 0.87 21.57 14.60
CA HIS A 80 1.40 20.37 15.26
C HIS A 80 0.34 19.30 15.45
N LEU A 81 -0.87 19.66 15.88
CA LEU A 81 -1.98 18.71 16.02
C LEU A 81 -2.38 18.08 14.68
N VAL A 82 -2.47 18.86 13.60
CA VAL A 82 -2.76 18.35 12.25
C VAL A 82 -1.66 17.37 11.80
N LYS A 83 -0.39 17.69 12.06
CA LYS A 83 0.73 16.79 11.70
C LYS A 83 0.63 15.45 12.42
N GLU A 84 0.21 15.45 13.68
CA GLU A 84 0.04 14.26 14.50
C GLU A 84 -1.36 13.62 14.33
N GLY A 85 -2.24 14.17 13.47
CA GLY A 85 -3.61 13.67 13.26
C GLY A 85 -4.54 13.80 14.48
N ALA A 86 -4.26 14.75 15.38
CA ALA A 86 -4.95 14.96 16.65
C ALA A 86 -5.80 16.24 16.68
N ASP A 87 -5.89 16.98 15.58
CA ASP A 87 -6.61 18.26 15.48
C ASP A 87 -8.10 18.16 15.82
N LEU A 88 -8.77 17.07 15.47
CA LEU A 88 -10.17 16.86 15.85
C LEU A 88 -10.35 16.37 17.30
N LEU A 89 -9.27 15.90 17.93
CA LEU A 89 -9.30 15.38 19.30
C LEU A 89 -9.12 16.46 20.36
N TYR A 90 -8.73 17.68 19.96
CA TYR A 90 -8.42 18.76 20.88
C TYR A 90 -9.03 20.07 20.45
N GLU A 91 -9.62 20.77 21.41
CA GLU A 91 -10.04 22.16 21.27
C GLU A 91 -8.93 23.07 21.82
N VAL A 92 -8.56 24.05 21.00
CA VAL A 92 -7.52 25.03 21.32
C VAL A 92 -8.20 26.34 21.66
N GLU A 93 -8.07 26.76 22.91
CA GLU A 93 -8.60 28.01 23.41
C GLU A 93 -7.49 28.84 24.04
N TRP A 94 -7.64 30.16 23.99
CA TRP A 94 -6.76 31.07 24.71
C TRP A 94 -7.61 31.86 25.69
N ASP A 95 -7.28 31.76 26.98
CA ASP A 95 -7.99 32.43 28.04
C ASP A 95 -7.00 32.99 29.07
N GLN A 96 -6.97 34.33 29.16
CA GLN A 96 -6.10 35.03 30.10
C GLN A 96 -6.60 34.98 31.54
N ASP A 97 -7.91 34.91 31.73
CA ASP A 97 -8.57 35.14 33.02
C ASP A 97 -8.65 33.86 33.84
N THR A 98 -8.75 32.70 33.19
CA THR A 98 -9.00 31.42 33.89
C THR A 98 -7.71 30.61 34.15
N VAL A 99 -6.68 30.71 33.31
CA VAL A 99 -5.43 29.91 33.45
C VAL A 99 -4.15 30.65 32.98
N GLY A 100 -4.22 31.95 32.72
CA GLY A 100 -3.05 32.74 32.29
C GLY A 100 -2.46 32.31 30.93
N GLY A 101 -3.29 31.83 29.99
CA GLY A 101 -2.87 31.50 28.62
C GLY A 101 -3.57 30.27 28.00
N LEU A 102 -2.83 29.53 27.17
CA LEU A 102 -3.35 28.44 26.33
C LEU A 102 -4.06 27.33 27.11
N ASN A 103 -5.28 27.02 26.67
CA ASN A 103 -6.07 25.85 27.02
C ASN A 103 -6.13 24.88 25.83
N LEU A 104 -5.68 23.64 26.04
CA LEU A 104 -5.81 22.57 25.08
C LEU A 104 -6.63 21.45 25.70
N VAL A 105 -7.91 21.36 25.35
CA VAL A 105 -8.87 20.45 25.99
C VAL A 105 -9.15 19.27 25.07
N ALA A 106 -9.00 18.05 25.58
CA ALA A 106 -9.37 16.87 24.81
C ALA A 106 -10.89 16.81 24.62
N ASN A 107 -11.36 16.78 23.37
CA ASN A 107 -12.77 16.66 23.05
C ASN A 107 -13.26 15.24 23.40
N ARG A 108 -14.09 15.17 24.45
CA ARG A 108 -14.57 13.90 25.01
C ARG A 108 -15.50 13.17 24.04
N GLU A 109 -16.42 13.87 23.41
CA GLU A 109 -17.36 13.28 22.45
C GLU A 109 -16.62 12.67 21.26
N ARG A 110 -15.61 13.39 20.75
CA ARG A 110 -14.78 12.89 19.66
C ARG A 110 -14.01 11.64 20.05
N LYS A 111 -13.44 11.63 21.26
CA LYS A 111 -12.74 10.45 21.79
C LYS A 111 -13.70 9.26 21.89
N GLU A 112 -14.85 9.44 22.54
CA GLU A 112 -15.86 8.39 22.70
C GLU A 112 -16.34 7.86 21.35
N TRP A 113 -16.51 8.74 20.36
CA TRP A 113 -16.83 8.36 18.98
C TRP A 113 -15.73 7.54 18.31
N GLU A 114 -14.46 7.93 18.43
CA GLU A 114 -13.33 7.19 17.88
C GLU A 114 -13.19 5.80 18.54
N GLU A 115 -13.46 5.69 19.83
CA GLU A 115 -13.47 4.41 20.57
C GLU A 115 -14.65 3.52 20.15
N ALA A 116 -15.84 4.10 19.99
CA ALA A 116 -17.05 3.37 19.61
C ALA A 116 -16.98 2.84 18.17
N LYS A 117 -16.43 3.63 17.24
CA LYS A 117 -16.29 3.21 15.83
C LYS A 117 -15.15 2.20 15.63
N ALA A 118 -14.21 2.08 16.57
CA ALA A 118 -12.99 1.32 16.36
C ALA A 118 -13.28 -0.14 15.98
N GLY A 119 -12.66 -0.59 14.89
CA GLY A 119 -12.85 -1.92 14.32
C GLY A 119 -14.05 -2.06 13.37
N TRP A 120 -14.96 -1.09 13.34
CA TRP A 120 -16.08 -1.07 12.41
C TRP A 120 -15.69 -0.46 11.08
N TRP A 121 -16.11 -1.10 10.00
CA TRP A 121 -16.02 -0.55 8.64
C TRP A 121 -17.15 -1.11 7.78
N MET A 122 -17.40 -0.45 6.65
CA MET A 122 -18.57 -0.72 5.82
C MET A 122 -18.20 -0.64 4.34
N LEU A 123 -18.78 -1.53 3.55
CA LEU A 123 -18.76 -1.51 2.10
C LEU A 123 -20.17 -1.23 1.58
N THR A 124 -20.27 -0.39 0.55
CA THR A 124 -21.52 -0.22 -0.21
C THR A 124 -21.35 -0.95 -1.53
N THR A 125 -22.33 -1.76 -1.91
CA THR A 125 -22.26 -2.59 -3.12
C THR A 125 -23.61 -2.66 -3.82
N ASP A 126 -23.59 -2.76 -5.13
CA ASP A 126 -24.72 -3.04 -6.01
C ASP A 126 -24.66 -4.44 -6.63
N THR A 127 -23.71 -5.26 -6.19
CA THR A 127 -23.49 -6.61 -6.71
C THR A 127 -24.44 -7.62 -6.08
N GLU A 128 -24.72 -8.69 -6.83
CA GLU A 128 -25.48 -9.86 -6.37
C GLU A 128 -24.62 -10.84 -5.53
N LEU A 129 -23.33 -10.54 -5.33
CA LEU A 129 -22.42 -11.37 -4.55
C LEU A 129 -22.82 -11.44 -3.08
N SER A 130 -22.54 -12.56 -2.42
CA SER A 130 -22.73 -12.67 -0.96
C SER A 130 -21.85 -11.67 -0.20
N GLY A 131 -22.27 -11.28 1.01
CA GLY A 131 -21.49 -10.36 1.85
C GLY A 131 -20.02 -10.78 2.03
N PRO A 132 -19.73 -12.07 2.33
CA PRO A 132 -18.37 -12.57 2.42
C PRO A 132 -17.58 -12.48 1.11
N GLU A 133 -18.20 -12.77 -0.04
CA GLU A 133 -17.56 -12.63 -1.34
C GLU A 133 -17.21 -11.18 -1.67
N VAL A 134 -18.12 -10.24 -1.38
CA VAL A 134 -17.87 -8.80 -1.53
C VAL A 134 -16.66 -8.38 -0.70
N VAL A 135 -16.60 -8.81 0.57
CA VAL A 135 -15.46 -8.52 1.45
C VAL A 135 -14.16 -9.15 0.94
N LYS A 136 -14.21 -10.39 0.46
CA LYS A 136 -13.05 -11.08 -0.12
C LYS A 136 -12.52 -10.34 -1.35
N VAL A 137 -13.39 -9.93 -2.26
CA VAL A 137 -13.04 -9.13 -3.44
C VAL A 137 -12.46 -7.78 -3.00
N TYR A 138 -13.08 -7.09 -2.05
CA TYR A 138 -12.55 -5.83 -1.53
C TYR A 138 -11.17 -5.98 -0.90
N LYS A 139 -10.95 -6.99 -0.05
CA LYS A 139 -9.63 -7.26 0.55
C LYS A 139 -8.58 -7.63 -0.51
N SER A 140 -9.00 -8.18 -1.65
CA SER A 140 -8.11 -8.43 -2.79
C SER A 140 -7.67 -7.16 -3.52
N LEU A 141 -8.31 -6.00 -3.27
CA LEU A 141 -7.89 -4.71 -3.84
C LEU A 141 -6.44 -4.36 -3.45
N ALA A 142 -5.97 -4.77 -2.28
CA ALA A 142 -4.56 -4.60 -1.88
C ALA A 142 -3.59 -5.32 -2.84
N VAL A 143 -4.01 -6.39 -3.53
CA VAL A 143 -3.23 -7.03 -4.60
C VAL A 143 -3.13 -6.11 -5.80
N VAL A 144 -4.23 -5.46 -6.18
CA VAL A 144 -4.29 -4.48 -7.28
C VAL A 144 -3.48 -3.24 -6.95
N GLU A 145 -3.56 -2.70 -5.73
CA GLU A 145 -2.74 -1.57 -5.30
C GLU A 145 -1.25 -1.90 -5.29
N ARG A 146 -0.88 -3.10 -4.82
CA ARG A 146 0.50 -3.59 -4.95
C ARG A 146 0.90 -3.72 -6.42
N ALA A 147 0.03 -4.21 -7.29
CA ALA A 147 0.29 -4.27 -8.73
C ALA A 147 0.58 -2.88 -9.31
N PHE A 148 -0.26 -1.89 -8.98
CA PHE A 148 -0.03 -0.50 -9.39
C PHE A 148 1.25 0.10 -8.81
N ARG A 149 1.61 -0.24 -7.57
CA ARG A 149 2.88 0.17 -6.97
C ARG A 149 4.08 -0.44 -7.70
N THR A 150 4.01 -1.74 -8.02
CA THR A 150 5.04 -2.44 -8.81
C THR A 150 5.19 -1.82 -10.21
N ILE A 151 4.07 -1.54 -10.87
CA ILE A 151 4.04 -0.85 -12.17
C ILE A 151 4.73 0.52 -12.09
N LYS A 152 4.53 1.26 -11.00
CA LYS A 152 5.12 2.59 -10.79
C LYS A 152 6.56 2.56 -10.27
N GLY A 153 7.06 1.43 -9.76
CA GLY A 153 8.36 1.31 -9.08
C GLY A 153 9.38 0.45 -9.87
N PRO A 154 9.46 -0.87 -9.61
CA PRO A 154 10.37 -1.85 -10.25
C PRO A 154 10.49 -1.76 -11.77
N ILE A 155 9.37 -1.57 -12.47
CA ILE A 155 9.36 -1.49 -13.94
C ILE A 155 10.00 -0.18 -14.46
N ARG A 156 10.48 0.69 -13.55
CA ARG A 156 11.17 1.96 -13.85
C ARG A 156 10.54 2.70 -15.02
N VAL A 157 9.21 2.79 -14.95
CA VAL A 157 8.44 3.73 -15.72
C VAL A 157 8.84 5.12 -15.21
N ARG A 158 9.89 5.71 -15.78
CA ARG A 158 10.18 7.12 -15.56
C ARG A 158 8.89 7.91 -15.86
N PRO A 159 8.64 9.05 -15.20
CA PRO A 159 7.53 9.91 -15.60
C PRO A 159 7.70 10.29 -17.08
N VAL A 160 6.94 9.63 -17.96
CA VAL A 160 6.83 10.03 -19.35
C VAL A 160 5.53 10.81 -19.43
N HIS A 161 5.65 12.13 -19.52
CA HIS A 161 4.52 13.05 -19.62
C HIS A 161 3.86 12.91 -20.99
N HIS A 162 3.14 11.82 -21.19
CA HIS A 162 2.33 11.58 -22.37
C HIS A 162 1.10 12.50 -22.33
N GLN A 163 0.99 13.40 -23.30
CA GLN A 163 -0.16 14.32 -23.41
C GLN A 163 -1.21 13.82 -24.41
N LEU A 164 -0.89 12.81 -25.22
CA LEU A 164 -1.79 12.26 -26.23
C LEU A 164 -2.36 10.92 -25.75
N ASP A 165 -3.69 10.81 -25.76
CA ASP A 165 -4.47 9.61 -25.39
C ASP A 165 -3.86 8.29 -25.88
N ARG A 166 -3.54 8.22 -27.17
CA ARG A 166 -2.97 6.99 -27.77
C ARG A 166 -1.67 6.56 -27.11
N ARG A 167 -0.82 7.51 -26.73
CA ARG A 167 0.48 7.22 -26.13
C ARG A 167 0.32 6.82 -24.66
N ILE A 168 -0.63 7.42 -23.95
CA ILE A 168 -1.02 7.00 -22.60
C ILE A 168 -1.49 5.54 -22.62
N ARG A 169 -2.43 5.19 -23.52
CA ARG A 169 -2.97 3.83 -23.65
C ARG A 169 -1.88 2.81 -23.99
N ALA A 170 -1.02 3.11 -24.97
CA ALA A 170 0.09 2.23 -25.35
C ALA A 170 1.06 2.02 -24.18
N HIS A 171 1.43 3.11 -23.48
CA HIS A 171 2.33 3.04 -22.35
C HIS A 171 1.76 2.22 -21.18
N LEU A 172 0.51 2.47 -20.80
CA LEU A 172 -0.19 1.67 -19.78
C LEU A 172 -0.25 0.19 -20.17
N SER A 173 -0.51 -0.11 -21.44
CA SER A 173 -0.56 -1.50 -21.94
C SER A 173 0.77 -2.22 -21.76
N VAL A 174 1.89 -1.56 -22.11
CA VAL A 174 3.24 -2.12 -21.92
C VAL A 174 3.56 -2.30 -20.43
N CYS A 175 3.17 -1.35 -19.58
CA CYS A 175 3.38 -1.43 -18.14
C CYS A 175 2.63 -2.62 -17.51
N VAL A 176 1.36 -2.80 -17.90
CA VAL A 176 0.55 -3.94 -17.45
C VAL A 176 1.15 -5.25 -17.95
N LEU A 177 1.59 -5.32 -19.21
CA LEU A 177 2.23 -6.51 -19.76
C LEU A 177 3.53 -6.87 -19.02
N ALA A 178 4.39 -5.88 -18.75
CA ALA A 178 5.62 -6.07 -18.00
C ALA A 178 5.35 -6.58 -16.57
N TYR A 179 4.31 -6.06 -15.91
CA TYR A 179 3.87 -6.55 -14.60
C TYR A 179 3.37 -8.00 -14.66
N LEU A 180 2.55 -8.33 -15.66
CA LEU A 180 2.05 -9.70 -15.84
C LEU A 180 3.20 -10.68 -16.08
N LEU A 181 4.21 -10.27 -16.86
CA LEU A 181 5.42 -11.07 -17.11
C LEU A 181 6.22 -11.28 -15.81
N GLU A 182 6.48 -10.21 -15.05
CA GLU A 182 7.17 -10.29 -13.76
C GLU A 182 6.44 -11.23 -12.79
N ARG A 183 5.10 -11.13 -12.71
CA ARG A 183 4.28 -11.99 -11.86
C ARG A 183 4.29 -13.44 -12.32
N TRP A 184 4.26 -13.68 -13.62
CA TRP A 184 4.37 -15.02 -14.18
C TRP A 184 5.73 -15.65 -13.83
N VAL A 185 6.83 -14.90 -14.01
CA VAL A 185 8.18 -15.33 -13.59
C VAL A 185 8.19 -15.67 -12.10
N GLN A 186 7.64 -14.79 -11.26
CA GLN A 186 7.60 -15.01 -9.82
C GLN A 186 6.83 -16.28 -9.43
N LEU A 187 5.69 -16.55 -10.06
CA LEU A 187 4.90 -17.75 -9.79
C LEU A 187 5.65 -19.02 -10.22
N LYS A 188 6.26 -19.01 -11.42
CA LYS A 188 7.04 -20.14 -11.94
C LYS A 188 8.27 -20.46 -11.12
N VAL A 189 9.00 -19.45 -10.70
CA VAL A 189 10.21 -19.63 -9.90
C VAL A 189 9.88 -20.17 -8.50
N ARG A 190 8.71 -19.82 -7.94
CA ARG A 190 8.22 -20.35 -6.66
C ARG A 190 7.57 -21.73 -6.78
N GLU A 191 7.24 -22.17 -7.98
CA GLU A 191 6.62 -23.46 -8.24
C GLU A 191 7.57 -24.60 -7.83
N GLY A 192 7.15 -25.42 -6.86
CA GLY A 192 7.94 -26.54 -6.34
C GLY A 192 8.87 -26.24 -5.16
N GLY A 193 8.78 -25.04 -4.55
CA GLY A 193 9.23 -24.80 -3.17
C GLY A 193 10.73 -25.02 -2.88
N ALA A 194 11.62 -24.79 -3.84
CA ALA A 194 13.06 -24.92 -3.62
C ALA A 194 13.52 -24.05 -2.43
N GLU A 195 14.39 -24.58 -1.56
CA GLU A 195 14.90 -23.87 -0.38
C GLU A 195 15.44 -22.48 -0.74
N GLY A 196 14.99 -21.47 0.00
CA GLY A 196 15.37 -20.06 -0.20
C GLY A 196 14.55 -19.28 -1.23
N TRP A 197 13.69 -19.92 -2.04
CA TRP A 197 13.01 -19.26 -3.17
C TRP A 197 11.55 -18.85 -2.86
N ALA A 198 11.03 -19.24 -1.69
CA ALA A 198 9.66 -18.93 -1.25
C ALA A 198 9.34 -17.43 -1.27
N HIS A 199 10.35 -16.58 -1.02
CA HIS A 199 10.21 -15.13 -0.97
C HIS A 199 10.77 -14.40 -2.18
N LEU A 200 11.35 -15.10 -3.17
CA LEU A 200 11.97 -14.47 -4.33
C LEU A 200 10.93 -13.67 -5.14
N THR A 201 11.25 -12.44 -5.50
CA THR A 201 10.42 -11.61 -6.37
C THR A 201 10.70 -11.89 -7.85
N GLY A 202 9.77 -11.54 -8.75
CA GLY A 202 10.01 -11.70 -10.18
C GLY A 202 11.15 -10.79 -10.68
N GLU A 203 11.27 -9.58 -10.12
CA GLU A 203 12.40 -8.67 -10.38
C GLU A 203 13.75 -9.31 -10.01
N GLN A 204 13.88 -9.87 -8.80
CA GLN A 204 15.11 -10.55 -8.37
C GLN A 204 15.45 -11.72 -9.30
N ALA A 205 14.45 -12.54 -9.65
CA ALA A 205 14.67 -13.64 -10.60
C ALA A 205 15.15 -13.15 -11.98
N LEU A 206 14.60 -12.03 -12.47
CA LEU A 206 15.03 -11.44 -13.74
C LEU A 206 16.43 -10.81 -13.66
N GLU A 207 16.80 -10.23 -12.52
CA GLU A 207 18.12 -9.65 -12.30
C GLU A 207 19.21 -10.73 -12.32
N GLU A 208 18.96 -11.92 -11.77
CA GLU A 208 19.87 -13.08 -11.91
C GLU A 208 20.15 -13.41 -13.39
N VAL A 209 19.12 -13.37 -14.23
CA VAL A 209 19.24 -13.63 -15.68
C VAL A 209 19.85 -12.45 -16.43
N ARG A 210 19.94 -11.26 -15.84
CA ARG A 210 20.46 -10.06 -16.52
C ARG A 210 21.92 -10.17 -16.91
N GLU A 211 22.71 -10.97 -16.20
CA GLU A 211 24.14 -11.12 -16.45
C GLU A 211 24.47 -11.94 -17.71
N GLY A 212 23.48 -12.64 -18.27
CA GLY A 212 23.61 -13.40 -19.52
C GLY A 212 23.98 -12.52 -20.70
N ARG A 213 25.02 -12.92 -21.43
CA ARG A 213 25.47 -12.24 -22.66
C ARG A 213 25.31 -13.14 -23.86
N LEU A 214 24.85 -12.57 -24.97
CA LEU A 214 24.89 -13.23 -26.27
C LEU A 214 26.31 -13.14 -26.84
N GLN A 215 26.92 -14.30 -27.09
CA GLN A 215 28.21 -14.42 -27.75
C GLN A 215 28.05 -15.16 -29.08
N GLN A 216 28.69 -14.65 -30.12
CA GLN A 216 28.77 -15.34 -31.40
C GLN A 216 30.02 -16.23 -31.40
N VAL A 217 29.82 -17.54 -31.54
CA VAL A 217 30.88 -18.53 -31.63
C VAL A 217 30.93 -19.04 -33.07
N GLY A 218 32.13 -19.17 -33.63
CA GLY A 218 32.34 -19.80 -34.93
C GLY A 218 33.47 -20.81 -34.88
N ILE A 219 33.46 -21.74 -35.83
CA ILE A 219 34.53 -22.73 -35.99
C ILE A 219 35.54 -22.14 -36.99
N GLN A 220 36.80 -22.01 -36.56
CA GLN A 220 37.87 -21.51 -37.43
C GLN A 220 37.97 -22.36 -38.71
N GLY A 221 38.08 -21.69 -39.87
CA GLY A 221 38.10 -22.35 -41.17
C GLY A 221 36.72 -22.72 -41.74
N THR A 222 35.63 -22.30 -41.10
CA THR A 222 34.26 -22.47 -41.61
C THR A 222 33.47 -21.16 -41.53
N ASP A 223 32.40 -21.06 -42.33
CA ASP A 223 31.44 -19.95 -42.25
C ASP A 223 30.37 -20.13 -41.17
N ILE A 224 30.48 -21.18 -40.35
CA ILE A 224 29.49 -21.49 -39.32
C ILE A 224 29.61 -20.45 -38.20
N ARG A 225 28.56 -19.65 -38.02
CA ARG A 225 28.38 -18.75 -36.88
C ARG A 225 27.15 -19.19 -36.08
N ARG A 226 27.28 -19.29 -34.76
CA ARG A 226 26.19 -19.59 -33.84
C ARG A 226 26.18 -18.63 -32.68
N TRP A 227 25.00 -18.14 -32.32
CA TRP A 227 24.81 -17.40 -31.09
C TRP A 227 24.64 -18.37 -29.93
N LYS A 228 25.38 -18.14 -28.85
CA LYS A 228 25.29 -18.85 -27.58
C LYS A 228 25.13 -17.81 -26.48
N VAL A 229 24.27 -18.08 -25.51
CA VAL A 229 24.24 -17.27 -24.28
C VAL A 229 25.29 -17.80 -23.31
N ALA A 230 26.08 -16.91 -22.76
CA ALA A 230 27.19 -17.21 -21.86
C ALA A 230 27.20 -16.23 -20.68
N GLY A 231 27.84 -16.63 -19.58
CA GLY A 231 27.98 -15.76 -18.39
C GLY A 231 26.80 -15.79 -17.43
N PHE A 232 25.95 -16.82 -17.47
CA PHE A 232 24.95 -17.05 -16.43
C PHE A 232 25.60 -17.62 -15.17
N SER A 233 25.15 -17.13 -14.01
CA SER A 233 25.37 -17.78 -12.72
C SER A 233 24.60 -19.10 -12.64
N ARG A 234 24.92 -19.96 -11.68
CA ARG A 234 24.15 -21.20 -11.43
C ARG A 234 22.70 -20.87 -11.04
N GLU A 235 22.52 -19.75 -10.37
CA GLU A 235 21.24 -19.20 -9.95
C GLU A 235 20.40 -18.80 -11.18
N ALA A 236 21.01 -18.10 -12.15
CA ALA A 236 20.36 -17.73 -13.40
C ALA A 236 19.94 -18.94 -14.25
N GLU A 237 20.79 -19.97 -14.33
CA GLU A 237 20.45 -21.22 -15.02
C GLU A 237 19.24 -21.91 -14.39
N ARG A 238 19.18 -21.95 -13.06
CA ARG A 238 18.03 -22.51 -12.32
C ARG A 238 16.75 -21.70 -12.55
N VAL A 239 16.84 -20.37 -12.64
CA VAL A 239 15.69 -19.52 -12.98
C VAL A 239 15.19 -19.87 -14.39
N LEU A 240 16.08 -19.93 -15.38
CA LEU A 240 15.72 -20.26 -16.77
C LEU A 240 15.11 -21.65 -16.91
N GLU A 241 15.61 -22.64 -16.17
CA GLU A 241 15.04 -23.99 -16.12
C GLU A 241 13.60 -23.97 -15.59
N LYS A 242 13.33 -23.21 -14.52
CA LYS A 242 11.98 -23.03 -13.97
C LYS A 242 11.03 -22.30 -14.90
N LEU A 243 11.56 -21.42 -15.75
CA LEU A 243 10.80 -20.77 -16.82
C LEU A 243 10.62 -21.66 -18.05
N GLU A 244 11.10 -22.91 -18.00
CA GLU A 244 11.06 -23.88 -19.10
C GLU A 244 11.79 -23.37 -20.36
N VAL A 245 12.71 -22.42 -20.20
CA VAL A 245 13.52 -21.86 -21.28
C VAL A 245 14.69 -22.80 -21.55
N LYS A 246 14.50 -23.70 -22.52
CA LYS A 246 15.56 -24.60 -22.98
C LYS A 246 16.72 -23.80 -23.59
N ALA A 247 17.95 -24.29 -23.42
CA ALA A 247 19.14 -23.71 -24.06
C ALA A 247 19.03 -23.62 -25.60
N GLU A 248 18.16 -24.44 -26.20
CA GLU A 248 17.86 -24.45 -27.63
C GLU A 248 16.98 -23.27 -28.08
N ALA A 249 16.14 -22.73 -27.19
CA ALA A 249 15.32 -21.54 -27.42
C ALA A 249 16.15 -20.24 -27.40
N MET A 250 17.39 -20.31 -26.91
CA MET A 250 18.36 -19.20 -26.94
C MET A 250 19.09 -19.07 -28.28
N ARG A 251 18.62 -19.76 -29.33
CA ARG A 251 19.09 -19.60 -30.71
C ARG A 251 18.38 -18.42 -31.34
N VAL A 252 19.10 -17.38 -31.70
CA VAL A 252 18.56 -16.27 -32.50
C VAL A 252 18.06 -16.83 -33.84
N PRO A 253 16.84 -16.48 -34.30
CA PRO A 253 16.34 -16.90 -35.60
C PRO A 253 17.34 -16.52 -36.70
N THR A 254 17.63 -17.47 -37.58
CA THR A 254 18.66 -17.36 -38.63
C THR A 254 18.38 -16.31 -39.72
N GLY A 255 17.41 -15.41 -39.53
CA GLY A 255 16.90 -14.48 -40.56
C GLY A 255 16.64 -13.04 -40.10
N LEU A 256 17.34 -12.56 -39.06
CA LEU A 256 17.23 -11.16 -38.58
C LEU A 256 18.48 -10.31 -38.85
N LEU A 257 19.31 -10.70 -39.82
CA LEU A 257 20.39 -9.88 -40.38
C LEU A 257 20.22 -9.77 -41.90
#